data_AF-A0A527ZF38-F1
#
_entry.id   AF-A0A527ZF38-F1
#
_cell.length_a   1.000
_cell.length_b   1.000
_cell.length_c   1.000
_cell.angle_alpha   90.00
_cell.angle_beta   90.00
_cell.angle_gamma   90.00
#
_symmetry.space_group_name_H-M   'P 1'
#
loop_
_entity.id
_entity.type
_entity.pdbx_description
1 polymer ?
#
loop_
_entity_poly.entity_id
_entity_poly.type
_entity_poly.pdbx_seq_one_letter_code
_entity_poly.pdbx_strand_id
1 'polypeptide(L)' 'EAAKRVIALFRLTFSDTGEVLPQVGARPVWLIMAMTPDRTIRMKPQNLVAGLPFRAPGTVN' A
#
# COMPACT_ATOMS: atom_id res chain seq x y z
N GLU A 1 -21.51 -12.84 -4.13
CA GLU A 1 -20.14 -12.46 -3.71
C GLU A 1 -20.19 -11.17 -2.91
N ALA A 2 -20.02 -11.24 -1.59
CA ALA A 2 -20.01 -10.03 -0.75
C ALA A 2 -18.69 -9.28 -0.98
N ALA A 3 -18.78 -8.07 -1.53
CA ALA A 3 -17.64 -7.23 -1.84
C ALA A 3 -16.76 -7.02 -0.59
N LYS A 4 -15.46 -7.28 -0.70
CA LYS A 4 -14.48 -6.95 0.34
C LYS A 4 -14.52 -5.43 0.54
N ARG A 5 -14.92 -4.98 1.72
CA ARG A 5 -15.02 -3.55 2.01
C ARG A 5 -13.64 -3.00 2.31
N VAL A 6 -13.16 -2.06 1.49
CA VAL A 6 -11.96 -1.27 1.82
C VAL A 6 -12.31 -0.35 2.99
N ILE A 7 -11.44 -0.34 4.01
CA ILE A 7 -11.61 0.43 5.23
C ILE A 7 -10.70 1.66 5.21
N ALA A 8 -9.42 1.47 4.87
CA ALA A 8 -8.42 2.52 4.92
C ALA A 8 -7.22 2.24 4.01
N LEU A 9 -6.52 3.32 3.66
CA LEU A 9 -5.24 3.31 2.95
C LEU A 9 -4.18 3.96 3.85
N PHE A 10 -3.05 3.28 4.04
CA PHE A 10 -1.94 3.76 4.88
C PHE A 10 -0.67 3.89 4.06
N ARG A 11 0.20 4.82 4.44
CA ARG A 11 1.61 4.83 4.02
C ARG A 11 2.44 4.14 5.09
N LEU A 12 3.28 3.19 4.68
CA LEU A 12 4.26 2.56 5.56
C LEU A 12 5.50 3.47 5.67
N THR A 13 5.90 3.76 6.90
CA THR A 13 7.16 4.43 7.22
C THR A 13 8.03 3.41 7.95
N PHE A 14 9.26 3.27 7.50
CA PHE A 14 10.25 2.42 8.16
C PHE A 14 11.04 3.26 9.17
N SER A 15 11.18 2.74 10.40
CA SER A 15 11.93 3.43 11.45
C SER A 15 13.44 3.41 11.18
N ASP A 16 13.95 2.30 10.65
CA ASP A 16 15.30 2.17 10.12
C ASP A 16 15.23 1.64 8.68
N THR A 17 15.71 2.44 7.73
CA THR A 17 15.75 2.07 6.31
C THR A 17 16.88 1.10 5.98
N GLY A 18 17.88 0.94 6.85
CA GLY A 18 18.99 -0.01 6.70
C GLY A 18 18.59 -1.46 6.86
N GLU A 19 17.49 -1.74 7.58
CA GLU A 19 16.91 -3.07 7.72
C GLU A 19 15.98 -3.46 6.55
N VAL A 20 15.77 -2.53 5.62
CA VAL A 20 14.85 -2.70 4.48
C VAL A 20 15.66 -3.01 3.23
N LEU A 21 15.18 -3.96 2.41
CA LEU A 21 15.78 -4.20 1.10
C LEU A 21 15.81 -2.88 0.31
N PRO A 22 16.96 -2.46 -0.27
CA PRO A 22 17.10 -1.15 -0.89
C PRO A 22 16.01 -0.81 -1.93
N GLN A 23 15.56 -1.82 -2.66
CA GLN A 23 14.48 -1.71 -3.66
C GLN A 23 13.10 -1.41 -3.08
N VAL A 24 12.83 -1.78 -1.82
CA VAL A 24 11.56 -1.54 -1.12
C VAL A 24 11.54 -0.13 -0.53
N GLY A 25 12.66 0.33 0.03
CA GLY A 25 12.79 1.69 0.57
C GLY A 25 12.81 2.78 -0.49
N ALA A 26 13.09 2.44 -1.75
CA ALA A 26 13.19 3.40 -2.86
C ALA A 26 11.86 4.05 -3.29
N ARG A 27 10.71 3.51 -2.86
CA ARG A 27 9.37 4.03 -3.21
C ARG A 27 8.42 3.95 -2.00
N PRO A 28 7.42 4.85 -1.88
CA PRO A 28 6.46 4.75 -0.80
C PRO A 28 5.67 3.43 -0.89
N VAL A 29 5.67 2.67 0.19
CA VAL A 29 4.87 1.45 0.33
C VAL A 29 3.51 1.82 0.90
N TRP A 30 2.45 1.44 0.20
CA TRP A 30 1.07 1.69 0.64
C TRP A 30 0.43 0.39 1.12
N LEU A 31 -0.33 0.46 2.20
CA LEU A 31 -1.04 -0.68 2.77
C LEU A 31 -2.55 -0.45 2.61
N ILE A 32 -3.25 -1.42 2.04
CA ILE A 32 -4.72 -1.41 2.00
C ILE A 32 -5.24 -2.26 3.14
N MET A 33 -6.14 -1.70 3.93
CA MET A 33 -6.92 -2.43 4.92
C MET A 33 -8.31 -2.71 4.36
N ALA A 34 -8.72 -3.96 4.39
CA ALA A 34 -10.06 -4.38 4.00
C ALA A 34 -10.61 -5.43 4.96
N MET A 35 -11.94 -5.50 5.04
CA MET A 35 -12.65 -6.51 5.82
C MET A 35 -13.39 -7.47 4.90
N THR A 36 -13.26 -8.75 5.21
CA THR A 36 -13.98 -9.83 4.56
C THR A 36 -15.34 -10.06 5.24
N PRO A 37 -16.28 -10.79 4.59
CA PRO A 37 -17.63 -10.98 5.13
C PRO A 37 -17.67 -11.68 6.50
N ASP A 38 -16.69 -12.52 6.80
CA ASP A 38 -16.44 -13.19 8.09
C ASP A 38 -15.83 -12.26 9.16
N ARG A 39 -15.79 -10.94 8.91
CA ARG A 39 -15.24 -9.91 9.80
C ARG A 39 -13.74 -10.00 10.05
N THR A 40 -13.00 -10.74 9.23
CA THR A 40 -11.54 -10.76 9.29
C THR A 40 -10.97 -9.50 8.65
N ILE A 41 -10.09 -8.79 9.38
CA ILE A 41 -9.34 -7.65 8.86
C ILE A 41 -8.08 -8.15 8.17
N ARG A 42 -7.84 -7.68 6.95
CA ARG A 42 -6.62 -7.96 6.19
C ARG A 42 -5.94 -6.66 5.84
N MET A 43 -4.68 -6.55 6.20
CA MET A 43 -3.79 -5.49 5.75
C MET A 43 -2.80 -6.10 4.78
N LYS A 44 -2.71 -5.55 3.56
CA LYS A 44 -1.76 -6.02 2.56
C LYS A 44 -0.88 -4.87 2.08
N PRO A 45 0.45 -5.06 2.03
CA PRO A 45 1.29 -4.16 1.27
C PRO A 45 0.89 -4.30 -0.18
N GLN A 46 0.43 -3.20 -0.73
CA GLN A 46 0.00 -3.15 -2.09
C GLN A 46 1.26 -2.78 -2.89
N ASN A 47 1.84 -3.76 -3.59
CA ASN A 47 2.91 -3.49 -4.56
C ASN A 47 2.31 -2.75 -5.77
N LEU A 48 2.04 -1.46 -5.57
CA LEU A 48 1.29 -0.56 -6.46
C LEU A 48 2.12 0.08 -7.55
N VAL A 49 3.10 -0.66 -8.07
CA VAL A 49 3.80 -0.25 -9.29
C VAL A 49 3.22 -0.95 -10.52
N ALA A 50 2.51 -2.08 -10.36
CA ALA A 50 1.94 -2.82 -11.50
C ALA A 50 0.40 -2.80 -11.60
N GLY A 51 -0.32 -2.27 -10.60
CA GLY A 51 -1.77 -2.50 -10.49
C GLY A 51 -2.65 -1.34 -10.02
N LEU A 52 -2.10 -0.17 -9.72
CA LEU A 52 -2.90 1.06 -9.62
C LEU A 52 -2.41 2.05 -10.67
N PRO A 53 -3.32 2.87 -11.23
CA PRO A 53 -2.93 4.00 -12.05
C PRO A 53 -2.29 5.06 -11.14
N PHE A 54 -1.03 4.87 -10.78
CA PHE A 54 -0.21 5.98 -10.31
C PHE A 54 0.05 6.86 -11.53
N ARG A 55 -0.58 8.04 -11.58
CA ARG A 55 -0.05 9.13 -12.40
C ARG A 55 1.39 9.33 -11.94
N ALA A 56 2.33 9.25 -12.87
CA ALA A 56 3.69 9.71 -12.62
C ALA A 56 3.61 11.11 -11.97
N PRO A 57 4.42 11.42 -10.95
CA PRO A 57 4.43 12.76 -10.37
C PRO A 57 4.72 13.73 -11.52
N GLY A 58 3.69 14.48 -11.92
CA GLY A 58 3.86 15.60 -12.82
C GLY A 58 4.77 16.59 -12.10
N THR A 59 5.85 16.99 -12.77
CA THR A 59 6.72 18.07 -12.34
C THR A 59 5.85 19.26 -11.96
N VAL A 60 5.76 19.57 -10.67
CA VAL A 60 5.27 20.87 -10.22
C VAL A 60 6.45 21.82 -10.40
N ASN A 61 6.28 22.74 -11.35
CA ASN A 61 7.19 23.88 -11.56
C ASN A 61 7.18 24.80 -10.35
#